data_AF-A0A1I0EXY2-F1
#
_entry.id   AF-A0A1I0EXY2-F1
#
_cell.length_a   1.000
_cell.length_b   1.000
_cell.length_c   1.000
_cell.angle_alpha   90.00
_cell.angle_beta   90.00
_cell.angle_gamma   90.00
#
_symmetry.space_group_name_H-M   'P 1'
#
loop_
_entity.id
_entity.type
_entity.pdbx_description
1 polymer ?
#
loop_
_entity_poly.entity_id
_entity_poly.type
_entity_poly.pdbx_seq_one_letter_code
_entity_poly.pdbx_strand_id
1 'polypeptide(L)'
;MWTGLLLLVALSAGEPLEDARESFAAGRYAEAEQQALQAPPSGASLYLVGLARFRTGRPAEALEALDAAGREADAPEPDAWNFNRGACLYALGRFEEAERAFGGVGEGGPLTRAAWINAGFAAFDAGAPERARAWADRAAPGASAGEALLVEELRGLLTPAPPARVEADPYVQGLAAFDAGRFEEARVLFQRAAERAPDSGRARLMAGAAAWRLGARDAARADLTAALQRPLSPLDRKTAHQYLDLLSVGLRSSGPGVWASASVGPGFDGNVLQVGIAARDVSGASADQVTASLFAEASVGLTARLRLSDHFFAALSYGGSQRAYAGSSVRDYSLQLHRVTAAVEWEAAPRVRVGLIAAGDLFFTGLGDFRGLQASVGGNAWAAWDASEHTSTRLDLGATGKDGLGEEFAYLTGPRLDATLSQEGRLGAAAATAWYRYRQDLIGTLVQEATSDDASVVSQAYVIPFAFASHAAGVTARWQPRPWLTASLDVEMEWRRYREDSSLRVETAGGAIQTWNARRRRDVRFGAGPSLSARLPDPLRLTARYELLVNRSNVDMRLLDDDAASCAGEARLCHAYDYTNGNYEKHSVLLQLEAVW
;
A
#
# COMPACT_ATOMS: atom_id res chain seq x y z
N MET A 1 -5.83 -0.92 46.21
CA MET A 1 -6.99 -0.76 47.10
C MET A 1 -8.23 -1.17 46.34
N TRP A 2 -8.77 -2.34 46.73
CA TRP A 2 -10.17 -2.75 46.69
C TRP A 2 -10.95 -2.66 45.37
N THR A 3 -11.01 -3.81 44.70
CA THR A 3 -12.19 -4.36 44.04
C THR A 3 -13.43 -4.27 44.94
N GLY A 4 -14.56 -3.87 44.38
CA GLY A 4 -15.88 -4.17 44.93
C GLY A 4 -16.71 -2.95 45.33
N LEU A 5 -17.63 -2.55 44.44
CA LEU A 5 -18.96 -2.13 44.88
C LEU A 5 -20.00 -2.54 43.83
N LEU A 6 -20.46 -3.78 43.99
CA LEU A 6 -21.81 -4.19 43.65
C LEU A 6 -22.77 -3.42 44.57
N LEU A 7 -23.55 -2.51 44.02
CA LEU A 7 -24.82 -2.05 44.60
C LEU A 7 -25.73 -1.71 43.40
N LEU A 8 -26.57 -2.66 42.96
CA LEU A 8 -27.97 -2.78 43.41
C LEU A 8 -28.70 -1.43 43.41
N VAL A 9 -29.15 -1.03 42.23
CA VAL A 9 -30.41 -0.30 42.08
C VAL A 9 -31.31 -1.15 41.20
N ALA A 10 -31.88 -2.18 41.81
CA ALA A 10 -33.16 -2.72 41.36
C ALA A 10 -34.22 -1.78 41.92
N LEU A 11 -34.67 -0.80 41.13
CA LEU A 11 -35.84 0.04 41.45
C LEU A 11 -36.43 0.64 40.17
N SER A 12 -36.83 -0.25 39.26
CA SER A 12 -38.05 -0.13 38.47
C SER A 12 -38.30 -1.50 37.85
N ALA A 13 -39.00 -2.36 38.59
CA ALA A 13 -39.59 -3.55 38.00
C ALA A 13 -40.73 -3.11 37.07
N GLY A 14 -40.36 -2.59 35.90
CA GLY A 14 -41.16 -2.78 34.69
C GLY A 14 -41.06 -4.25 34.30
N GLU A 15 -41.96 -4.73 33.44
CA GLU A 15 -41.83 -6.10 32.95
C GLU A 15 -40.43 -6.30 32.32
N PRO A 16 -39.78 -7.47 32.46
CA PRO A 16 -38.39 -7.68 32.05
C PRO A 16 -38.09 -7.45 30.55
N LEU A 17 -39.08 -7.08 29.74
CA LEU A 17 -38.97 -6.72 28.33
C LEU A 17 -39.67 -5.40 27.97
N GLU A 18 -40.19 -4.65 28.93
CA GLU A 18 -40.97 -3.43 28.68
C GLU A 18 -40.13 -2.37 27.96
N ASP A 19 -38.95 -2.05 28.50
CA ASP A 19 -38.00 -1.11 27.90
C ASP A 19 -37.57 -1.55 26.49
N ALA A 20 -37.32 -2.85 26.32
CA ALA A 20 -36.92 -3.43 25.04
C ALA A 20 -38.05 -3.32 24.00
N ARG A 21 -39.30 -3.54 24.40
CA ARG A 21 -40.49 -3.39 23.54
C ARG A 21 -40.75 -1.94 23.20
N GLU A 22 -40.57 -1.02 24.14
CA GLU A 22 -40.70 0.42 23.91
C GLU A 22 -39.64 0.91 22.92
N SER A 23 -38.37 0.55 23.13
CA SER A 23 -37.29 0.86 22.19
C SER A 23 -37.54 0.27 20.81
N PHE A 24 -38.08 -0.96 20.73
CA PHE A 24 -38.44 -1.58 19.46
C PHE A 24 -39.56 -0.83 18.75
N ALA A 25 -40.62 -0.45 19.48
CA ALA A 25 -41.75 0.33 18.97
C ALA A 25 -41.31 1.73 18.51
N ALA A 26 -40.33 2.34 19.19
CA ALA A 26 -39.72 3.61 18.81
C ALA A 26 -38.75 3.53 17.62
N GLY A 27 -38.52 2.34 17.06
CA GLY A 27 -37.59 2.12 15.94
C GLY A 27 -36.11 2.09 16.34
N ARG A 28 -35.79 2.11 17.63
CA ARG A 28 -34.43 2.02 18.18
C ARG A 28 -34.00 0.56 18.30
N TYR A 29 -33.87 -0.12 17.16
CA TYR A 29 -33.70 -1.58 17.12
C TYR A 29 -32.41 -2.10 17.78
N ALA A 30 -31.29 -1.39 17.65
CA ALA A 30 -30.04 -1.79 18.29
C ALA A 30 -30.11 -1.70 19.83
N GLU A 31 -30.80 -0.68 20.35
CA GLU A 31 -31.05 -0.51 21.78
C GLU A 31 -32.02 -1.57 22.30
N ALA A 32 -33.09 -1.85 21.54
CA ALA A 32 -34.04 -2.91 21.84
C ALA A 32 -33.38 -4.29 21.92
N GLU A 33 -32.44 -4.60 21.02
CA GLU A 33 -31.66 -5.85 21.09
C GLU A 33 -30.82 -5.92 22.36
N GLN A 34 -30.09 -4.85 22.70
CA GLN A 34 -29.26 -4.82 23.90
C GLN A 34 -30.09 -4.98 25.16
N GLN A 35 -31.23 -4.30 25.26
CA GLN A 35 -32.16 -4.42 26.39
C GLN A 35 -32.77 -5.83 26.47
N ALA A 36 -33.18 -6.42 25.34
CA ALA A 36 -33.72 -7.78 25.31
C ALA A 36 -32.69 -8.85 25.72
N LEU A 37 -31.40 -8.66 25.39
CA LEU A 37 -30.30 -9.55 25.78
C LEU A 37 -29.91 -9.43 27.27
N GLN A 38 -30.29 -8.34 27.94
CA GLN A 38 -30.07 -8.16 29.38
C GLN A 38 -31.13 -8.85 30.24
N ALA A 39 -32.29 -9.19 29.65
CA ALA A 39 -33.31 -9.99 30.29
C ALA A 39 -32.87 -11.47 30.39
N PRO A 40 -33.39 -12.25 31.36
CA PRO A 40 -33.22 -13.69 31.36
C PRO A 40 -33.66 -14.30 30.00
N PRO A 41 -32.87 -15.20 29.41
CA PRO A 41 -33.20 -15.79 28.12
C PRO A 41 -34.51 -16.59 28.23
N SER A 42 -35.45 -16.27 27.34
CA SER A 42 -36.79 -16.82 27.26
C SER A 42 -37.28 -16.74 25.81
N GLY A 43 -38.36 -17.43 25.47
CA GLY A 43 -38.96 -17.38 24.14
C GLY A 43 -39.31 -15.94 23.74
N ALA A 44 -39.88 -15.17 24.67
CA ALA A 44 -40.23 -13.77 24.42
C ALA A 44 -39.02 -12.83 24.22
N SER A 45 -37.93 -13.00 24.99
CA SER A 45 -36.74 -12.16 24.86
C SER A 45 -35.96 -12.46 23.57
N LEU A 46 -35.77 -13.76 23.27
CA LEU A 46 -35.12 -14.22 22.04
C LEU A 46 -35.91 -13.84 20.79
N TYR A 47 -37.25 -13.86 20.86
CA TYR A 47 -38.10 -13.42 19.78
C TYR A 47 -37.88 -11.94 19.45
N LEU A 48 -37.82 -11.07 20.47
CA LEU A 48 -37.57 -9.64 20.30
C LEU A 48 -36.16 -9.34 19.75
N VAL A 49 -35.15 -10.12 20.18
CA VAL A 49 -33.80 -10.09 19.60
C VAL A 49 -33.83 -10.43 18.11
N GLY A 50 -34.56 -11.48 17.73
CA GLY A 50 -34.74 -11.88 16.33
C GLY A 50 -35.34 -10.77 15.47
N LEU A 51 -36.41 -10.13 15.97
CA LEU A 51 -37.04 -9.00 15.27
C LEU A 51 -36.07 -7.82 15.11
N ALA A 52 -35.35 -7.44 16.17
CA ALA A 52 -34.41 -6.33 16.15
C ALA A 52 -33.25 -6.56 15.16
N ARG A 53 -32.71 -7.78 15.12
CA ARG A 53 -31.67 -8.20 14.16
C ARG A 53 -32.16 -8.15 12.72
N PHE A 54 -33.39 -8.60 12.47
CA PHE A 54 -33.97 -8.52 11.14
C PHE A 54 -34.11 -7.06 10.68
N ARG A 55 -34.62 -6.18 11.55
CA ARG A 55 -34.80 -4.74 11.26
C ARG A 55 -33.49 -3.97 11.09
N THR A 56 -32.37 -4.52 11.56
CA THR A 56 -31.02 -3.97 11.38
C THR A 56 -30.24 -4.63 10.24
N GLY A 57 -30.89 -5.46 9.41
CA GLY A 57 -30.28 -6.04 8.21
C GLY A 57 -29.42 -7.29 8.46
N ARG A 58 -29.64 -7.99 9.58
CA ARG A 58 -28.94 -9.24 9.95
C ARG A 58 -29.88 -10.46 9.93
N PRO A 59 -30.36 -10.90 8.74
CA PRO A 59 -31.41 -11.93 8.65
C PRO A 59 -30.96 -13.34 9.09
N ALA A 60 -29.66 -13.67 8.99
CA ALA A 60 -29.13 -14.96 9.45
C ALA A 60 -29.17 -15.07 10.99
N GLU A 61 -28.61 -14.06 11.67
CA GLU A 61 -28.62 -13.98 13.15
C GLU A 61 -30.03 -13.81 13.72
N ALA A 62 -30.92 -13.17 12.95
CA ALA A 62 -32.34 -13.07 13.28
C ALA A 62 -33.03 -14.44 13.24
N LEU A 63 -32.79 -15.22 12.17
CA LEU A 63 -33.33 -16.57 12.04
C LEU A 63 -32.84 -17.49 13.16
N GLU A 64 -31.57 -17.41 13.53
CA GLU A 64 -31.02 -18.18 14.67
C GLU A 64 -31.72 -17.84 15.99
N ALA A 65 -31.94 -16.55 16.27
CA ALA A 65 -32.63 -16.11 17.47
C ALA A 65 -34.12 -16.52 17.47
N LEU A 66 -34.80 -16.44 16.32
CA LEU A 66 -36.18 -16.90 16.17
C LEU A 66 -36.30 -18.42 16.32
N ASP A 67 -35.36 -19.19 15.76
CA ASP A 67 -35.30 -20.66 15.91
C ASP A 67 -35.02 -21.06 17.36
N ALA A 68 -34.20 -20.30 18.08
CA ALA A 68 -33.98 -20.50 19.52
C ALA A 68 -35.24 -20.17 20.32
N ALA A 69 -35.90 -19.03 20.04
CA ALA A 69 -37.13 -18.61 20.69
C ALA A 69 -38.24 -19.68 20.58
N GLY A 70 -38.36 -20.36 19.43
CA GLY A 70 -39.35 -21.41 19.21
C GLY A 70 -39.08 -22.72 19.95
N ARG A 71 -37.91 -22.89 20.59
CA ARG A 71 -37.56 -24.09 21.39
C ARG A 71 -37.74 -23.88 22.89
N GLU A 72 -37.99 -22.66 23.33
CA GLU A 72 -38.19 -22.32 24.74
C GLU A 72 -39.58 -22.75 25.24
N ALA A 73 -39.70 -22.93 26.55
CA ALA A 73 -40.97 -23.34 27.17
C ALA A 73 -42.09 -22.29 27.01
N ASP A 74 -41.72 -21.01 26.91
CA ASP A 74 -42.58 -19.87 26.62
C ASP A 74 -42.46 -19.41 25.15
N ALA A 75 -42.52 -20.36 24.22
CA ALA A 75 -42.40 -20.08 22.79
C ALA A 75 -43.37 -18.96 22.32
N PRO A 76 -42.93 -18.10 21.37
CA PRO A 76 -43.77 -17.04 20.83
C PRO A 76 -45.02 -17.59 20.12
N GLU A 77 -46.03 -16.73 19.99
CA GLU A 77 -47.28 -17.08 19.30
C GLU A 77 -46.98 -17.63 17.89
N PRO A 78 -47.52 -18.82 17.54
CA PRO A 78 -47.12 -19.54 16.33
C PRO A 78 -47.27 -18.78 15.02
N ASP A 79 -48.33 -18.00 14.84
CA ASP A 79 -48.58 -17.28 13.58
C ASP A 79 -47.55 -16.17 13.37
N ALA A 80 -47.35 -15.32 14.38
CA ALA A 80 -46.35 -14.27 14.34
C ALA A 80 -44.93 -14.83 14.24
N TRP A 81 -44.65 -15.98 14.87
CA TRP A 81 -43.37 -16.66 14.76
C TRP A 81 -43.11 -17.18 13.35
N ASN A 82 -44.06 -17.92 12.77
CA ASN A 82 -43.97 -18.45 11.41
C ASN A 82 -43.82 -17.34 10.37
N PHE A 83 -44.56 -16.24 10.50
CA PHE A 83 -44.46 -15.09 9.60
C PHE A 83 -43.06 -14.45 9.64
N ASN A 84 -42.55 -14.13 10.82
CA ASN A 84 -41.25 -13.47 10.97
C ASN A 84 -40.07 -14.39 10.61
N ARG A 85 -40.21 -15.68 10.88
CA ARG A 85 -39.26 -16.71 10.42
C ARG A 85 -39.24 -16.80 8.90
N GLY A 86 -40.41 -16.79 8.25
CA GLY A 86 -40.56 -16.75 6.79
C GLY A 86 -39.89 -15.52 6.18
N ALA A 87 -40.05 -14.34 6.78
CA ALA A 87 -39.40 -13.10 6.33
C ALA A 87 -37.86 -13.20 6.38
N CYS A 88 -37.30 -13.79 7.44
CA CYS A 88 -35.86 -14.04 7.54
C CYS A 88 -35.37 -15.01 6.46
N LEU A 89 -36.08 -16.12 6.24
CA LEU A 89 -35.74 -17.11 5.22
C LEU A 89 -35.82 -16.53 3.80
N TYR A 90 -36.82 -15.70 3.53
CA TYR A 90 -36.98 -15.02 2.25
C TYR A 90 -35.81 -14.05 2.00
N ALA A 91 -35.43 -13.24 3.00
CA ALA A 91 -34.27 -12.34 2.92
C ALA A 91 -32.92 -13.07 2.73
N LEU A 92 -32.84 -14.34 3.11
CA LEU A 92 -31.68 -15.22 2.90
C LEU A 92 -31.71 -15.96 1.55
N GLY A 93 -32.74 -15.77 0.73
CA GLY A 93 -32.91 -16.48 -0.55
C GLY A 93 -33.33 -17.95 -0.40
N ARG A 94 -33.75 -18.39 0.80
CA ARG A 94 -34.21 -19.75 1.08
C ARG A 94 -35.71 -19.87 0.81
N PHE A 95 -36.09 -19.63 -0.45
CA PHE A 95 -37.47 -19.36 -0.85
C PHE A 95 -38.45 -20.50 -0.57
N GLU A 96 -38.06 -21.77 -0.80
CA GLU A 96 -38.93 -22.92 -0.50
C GLU A 96 -39.17 -23.13 1.00
N GLU A 97 -38.22 -22.73 1.85
CA GLU A 97 -38.38 -22.75 3.30
C GLU A 97 -39.19 -21.56 3.79
N ALA A 98 -39.03 -20.40 3.16
CA ALA A 98 -39.86 -19.24 3.41
C ALA A 98 -41.34 -19.49 3.06
N GLU A 99 -41.61 -20.11 1.90
CA GLU A 99 -42.96 -20.52 1.49
C GLU A 99 -43.60 -21.43 2.56
N ARG A 100 -42.86 -22.45 3.03
CA ARG A 100 -43.34 -23.35 4.08
C ARG A 100 -43.61 -22.63 5.41
N ALA A 101 -42.74 -21.71 5.81
CA ALA A 101 -42.90 -20.94 7.04
C ALA A 101 -44.12 -20.02 6.95
N PHE A 102 -44.28 -19.25 5.87
CA PHE A 102 -45.47 -18.42 5.66
C PHE A 102 -46.75 -19.25 5.55
N GLY A 103 -46.70 -20.41 4.91
CA GLY A 103 -47.83 -21.33 4.80
C GLY A 103 -48.23 -21.99 6.13
N GLY A 104 -47.38 -21.91 7.15
CA GLY A 104 -47.65 -22.41 8.50
C GLY A 104 -48.48 -21.45 9.38
N VAL A 105 -48.78 -20.24 8.89
CA VAL A 105 -49.68 -19.29 9.58
C VAL A 105 -51.13 -19.79 9.48
N GLY A 106 -51.82 -19.83 10.62
CA GLY A 106 -53.18 -20.33 10.77
C GLY A 106 -54.22 -19.59 9.93
N GLU A 107 -55.34 -20.26 9.62
CA GLU A 107 -56.44 -19.66 8.87
C GLU A 107 -57.29 -18.78 9.80
N GLY A 108 -57.57 -17.53 9.38
CA GLY A 108 -58.50 -16.63 10.06
C GLY A 108 -57.87 -15.66 11.07
N GLY A 109 -56.53 -15.67 11.20
CA GLY A 109 -55.77 -14.71 11.99
C GLY A 109 -55.46 -13.39 11.25
N PRO A 110 -55.01 -12.35 11.97
CA PRO A 110 -54.70 -11.04 11.39
C PRO A 110 -53.53 -11.05 10.40
N LEU A 111 -52.64 -12.06 10.47
CA LEU A 111 -51.49 -12.21 9.57
C LEU A 111 -51.76 -13.14 8.38
N THR A 112 -52.90 -13.85 8.34
CA THR A 112 -53.12 -14.94 7.37
C THR A 112 -52.96 -14.47 5.92
N ARG A 113 -53.52 -13.31 5.55
CA ARG A 113 -53.52 -12.82 4.16
C ARG A 113 -52.12 -12.36 3.74
N ALA A 114 -51.49 -11.53 4.56
CA ALA A 114 -50.11 -11.13 4.38
C ALA A 114 -49.17 -12.35 4.27
N ALA A 115 -49.36 -13.38 5.10
CA ALA A 115 -48.58 -14.60 5.04
C ALA A 115 -48.77 -15.34 3.70
N TRP A 116 -50.00 -15.54 3.25
CA TRP A 116 -50.28 -16.22 1.98
C TRP A 116 -49.76 -15.45 0.75
N ILE A 117 -49.83 -14.11 0.77
CA ILE A 117 -49.23 -13.27 -0.26
C ILE A 117 -47.70 -13.48 -0.30
N ASN A 118 -47.03 -13.42 0.86
CA ASN A 118 -45.60 -13.64 0.95
C ASN A 118 -45.19 -15.09 0.61
N ALA A 119 -46.02 -16.08 0.91
CA ALA A 119 -45.83 -17.46 0.44
C ALA A 119 -45.91 -17.54 -1.09
N GLY A 120 -46.82 -16.78 -1.71
CA GLY A 120 -46.93 -16.66 -3.16
C GLY A 120 -45.71 -16.03 -3.81
N PHE A 121 -45.19 -14.93 -3.27
CA PHE A 121 -43.92 -14.33 -3.73
C PHE A 121 -42.73 -15.28 -3.51
N ALA A 122 -42.64 -15.94 -2.36
CA ALA A 122 -41.61 -16.96 -2.12
C ALA A 122 -41.68 -18.13 -3.11
N ALA A 123 -42.89 -18.62 -3.44
CA ALA A 123 -43.07 -19.66 -4.45
C ALA A 123 -42.69 -19.19 -5.86
N PHE A 124 -42.96 -17.92 -6.19
CA PHE A 124 -42.58 -17.32 -7.48
C PHE A 124 -41.06 -17.22 -7.61
N ASP A 125 -40.36 -16.70 -6.58
CA ASP A 125 -38.90 -16.57 -6.57
C ASP A 125 -38.18 -17.93 -6.46
N ALA A 126 -38.85 -18.95 -5.93
CA ALA A 126 -38.42 -20.34 -6.01
C ALA A 126 -38.60 -20.97 -7.42
N GLY A 127 -39.14 -20.22 -8.40
CA GLY A 127 -39.38 -20.69 -9.77
C GLY A 127 -40.59 -21.61 -9.91
N ALA A 128 -41.56 -21.55 -9.00
CA ALA A 128 -42.76 -22.40 -9.01
C ALA A 128 -44.05 -21.59 -9.22
N PRO A 129 -44.32 -21.12 -10.46
CA PRO A 129 -45.44 -20.22 -10.76
C PRO A 129 -46.82 -20.84 -10.47
N GLU A 130 -46.99 -22.16 -10.61
CA GLU A 130 -48.26 -22.81 -10.27
C GLU A 130 -48.54 -22.81 -8.75
N ARG A 131 -47.51 -22.95 -7.92
CA ARG A 131 -47.64 -22.82 -6.46
C ARG A 131 -47.93 -21.38 -6.07
N ALA A 132 -47.24 -20.42 -6.69
CA ALA A 132 -47.49 -19.00 -6.49
C ALA A 132 -48.93 -18.61 -6.86
N ARG A 133 -49.46 -19.15 -7.96
CA ARG A 133 -50.86 -18.96 -8.36
C ARG A 133 -51.84 -19.53 -7.34
N ALA A 134 -51.58 -20.74 -6.84
CA ALA A 134 -52.39 -21.33 -5.77
C ALA A 134 -52.41 -20.46 -4.51
N TRP A 135 -51.27 -19.87 -4.12
CA TRP A 135 -51.20 -18.93 -3.00
C TRP A 135 -51.94 -17.61 -3.27
N ALA A 136 -51.83 -17.04 -4.48
CA ALA A 136 -52.55 -15.84 -4.87
C ALA A 136 -54.08 -16.05 -4.82
N ASP A 137 -54.55 -17.19 -5.34
CA ASP A 137 -55.97 -17.55 -5.32
C ASP A 137 -56.48 -17.83 -3.91
N ARG A 138 -55.63 -18.39 -3.05
CA ARG A 138 -55.93 -18.57 -1.64
C ARG A 138 -55.98 -17.24 -0.88
N ALA A 139 -55.12 -16.27 -1.23
CA ALA A 139 -55.02 -14.96 -0.58
C ALA A 139 -56.13 -13.97 -0.97
N ALA A 140 -56.69 -14.07 -2.19
CA ALA A 140 -57.64 -13.09 -2.71
C ALA A 140 -58.95 -12.94 -1.90
N PRO A 141 -59.61 -14.01 -1.41
CA PRO A 141 -60.87 -13.88 -0.69
C PRO A 141 -60.70 -13.19 0.66
N GLY A 142 -61.39 -12.05 0.85
CA GLY A 142 -61.36 -11.27 2.08
C GLY A 142 -60.10 -10.42 2.27
N ALA A 143 -59.30 -10.22 1.23
CA ALA A 143 -58.17 -9.30 1.24
C ALA A 143 -58.65 -7.85 1.43
N SER A 144 -57.94 -7.09 2.27
CA SER A 144 -58.08 -5.63 2.34
C SER A 144 -57.66 -4.97 1.02
N ALA A 145 -57.97 -3.69 0.82
CA ALA A 145 -57.61 -2.97 -0.40
C ALA A 145 -56.08 -2.99 -0.68
N GLY A 146 -55.25 -2.90 0.37
CA GLY A 146 -53.80 -2.99 0.23
C GLY A 146 -53.30 -4.39 -0.11
N GLU A 147 -53.89 -5.42 0.50
CA GLU A 147 -53.55 -6.82 0.21
C GLU A 147 -54.01 -7.24 -1.19
N ALA A 148 -55.16 -6.75 -1.66
CA ALA A 148 -55.66 -7.00 -3.01
C ALA A 148 -54.70 -6.46 -4.08
N LEU A 149 -54.07 -5.31 -3.84
CA LEU A 149 -53.04 -4.77 -4.75
C LEU A 149 -51.83 -5.70 -4.85
N LEU A 150 -51.37 -6.26 -3.73
CA LEU A 150 -50.26 -7.20 -3.70
C LEU A 150 -50.60 -8.55 -4.34
N VAL A 151 -51.85 -9.02 -4.20
CA VAL A 151 -52.36 -10.21 -4.89
C VAL A 151 -52.40 -9.98 -6.41
N GLU A 152 -52.85 -8.81 -6.86
CA GLU A 152 -52.86 -8.47 -8.29
C GLU A 152 -51.44 -8.26 -8.84
N GLU A 153 -50.52 -7.69 -8.06
CA GLU A 153 -49.10 -7.62 -8.41
C GLU A 153 -48.52 -9.03 -8.63
N LEU A 154 -48.73 -9.93 -7.67
CA LEU A 154 -48.31 -11.33 -7.80
C LEU A 154 -48.95 -12.01 -9.02
N ARG A 155 -50.24 -11.80 -9.29
CA ARG A 155 -50.91 -12.33 -10.50
C ARG A 155 -50.35 -11.72 -11.79
N GLY A 156 -49.99 -10.44 -11.77
CA GLY A 156 -49.31 -9.77 -12.86
C GLY A 156 -47.98 -10.43 -13.21
N LEU A 157 -47.18 -10.78 -12.19
CA LEU A 157 -45.93 -11.54 -12.35
C LEU A 157 -46.15 -12.96 -12.92
N LEU A 158 -47.31 -13.55 -12.64
CA LEU A 158 -47.70 -14.88 -13.10
C LEU A 158 -48.40 -14.90 -14.46
N THR A 159 -48.71 -13.73 -15.03
CA THR A 159 -49.35 -13.63 -16.33
C THR A 159 -48.29 -13.93 -17.40
N PRO A 160 -48.43 -15.00 -18.20
CA PRO A 160 -47.49 -15.25 -19.27
C PRO A 160 -47.54 -14.08 -20.25
N ALA A 161 -46.40 -13.45 -20.49
CA ALA A 161 -46.30 -12.39 -21.49
C ALA A 161 -46.85 -12.92 -22.84
N PRO A 162 -47.57 -12.09 -23.63
CA PRO A 162 -47.95 -12.48 -24.98
C PRO A 162 -46.69 -12.92 -25.74
N PRO A 163 -46.78 -13.89 -26.66
CA PRO A 163 -45.61 -14.44 -27.33
C PRO A 163 -45.08 -13.41 -28.34
N ALA A 164 -44.31 -12.46 -27.83
CA ALA A 164 -43.32 -11.73 -28.59
C ALA A 164 -41.98 -12.43 -28.33
N ARG A 165 -41.20 -12.61 -29.38
CA ARG A 165 -39.80 -13.04 -29.29
C ARG A 165 -39.02 -12.01 -28.46
N VAL A 166 -39.00 -12.14 -27.13
CA VAL A 166 -38.14 -11.36 -26.25
C VAL A 166 -36.91 -12.22 -26.00
N GLU A 167 -35.81 -11.89 -26.66
CA GLU A 167 -34.50 -12.36 -26.22
C GLU A 167 -34.38 -12.03 -24.72
N ALA A 168 -34.15 -13.05 -23.88
CA ALA A 168 -34.00 -12.87 -22.44
C ALA A 168 -33.00 -11.72 -22.14
N ASP A 169 -33.24 -10.94 -21.08
CA ASP A 169 -32.43 -9.77 -20.77
C ASP A 169 -30.93 -10.13 -20.77
N PRO A 170 -30.12 -9.55 -21.67
CA PRO A 170 -28.69 -9.82 -21.76
C PRO A 170 -27.98 -9.59 -20.42
N TYR A 171 -28.48 -8.68 -19.58
CA TYR A 171 -27.89 -8.44 -18.28
C TYR A 171 -28.08 -9.65 -17.34
N VAL A 172 -29.29 -10.21 -17.27
CA VAL A 172 -29.60 -11.38 -16.44
C VAL A 172 -28.85 -12.62 -16.95
N GLN A 173 -28.81 -12.82 -18.26
CA GLN A 173 -28.00 -13.89 -18.86
C GLN A 173 -26.51 -13.70 -18.53
N GLY A 174 -26.03 -12.45 -18.57
CA GLY A 174 -24.66 -12.09 -18.22
C GLY A 174 -24.31 -12.46 -16.78
N LEU A 175 -25.21 -12.20 -15.82
CA LEU A 175 -25.04 -12.62 -14.42
C LEU A 175 -24.94 -14.14 -14.30
N ALA A 176 -25.87 -14.88 -14.92
CA ALA A 176 -25.85 -16.34 -14.90
C ALA A 176 -24.56 -16.92 -15.52
N ALA A 177 -24.08 -16.34 -16.62
CA ALA A 177 -22.81 -16.73 -17.23
C ALA A 177 -21.61 -16.37 -16.34
N PHE A 178 -21.64 -15.23 -15.65
CA PHE A 178 -20.59 -14.79 -14.73
C PHE A 178 -20.46 -15.73 -13.53
N ASP A 179 -21.60 -16.10 -12.91
CA ASP A 179 -21.65 -17.02 -11.78
C ASP A 179 -21.24 -18.44 -12.17
N ALA A 180 -21.55 -18.85 -13.41
CA ALA A 180 -21.08 -20.10 -14.01
C ALA A 180 -19.58 -20.07 -14.40
N GLY A 181 -18.87 -18.96 -14.18
CA GLY A 181 -17.45 -18.80 -14.54
C GLY A 181 -17.18 -18.64 -16.04
N ARG A 182 -18.22 -18.49 -16.87
CA ARG A 182 -18.13 -18.27 -18.32
C ARG A 182 -17.91 -16.78 -18.61
N PHE A 183 -16.75 -16.27 -18.21
CA PHE A 183 -16.47 -14.82 -18.20
C PHE A 183 -16.47 -14.17 -19.59
N GLU A 184 -16.06 -14.89 -20.64
CA GLU A 184 -16.08 -14.36 -22.02
C GLU A 184 -17.52 -14.11 -22.48
N GLU A 185 -18.39 -15.10 -22.28
CA GLU A 185 -19.82 -15.00 -22.58
C GLU A 185 -20.48 -13.91 -21.73
N ALA A 186 -20.20 -13.90 -20.43
CA ALA A 186 -20.73 -12.91 -19.50
C ALA A 186 -20.37 -11.48 -19.95
N ARG A 187 -19.11 -11.24 -20.35
CA ARG A 187 -18.67 -9.93 -20.82
C ARG A 187 -19.44 -9.48 -22.06
N VAL A 188 -19.60 -10.33 -23.07
CA VAL A 188 -20.36 -10.02 -24.29
C VAL A 188 -21.81 -9.68 -23.96
N LEU A 189 -22.43 -10.44 -23.05
CA LEU A 189 -23.80 -10.22 -22.60
C LEU A 189 -23.96 -8.90 -21.84
N PHE A 190 -23.01 -8.55 -20.96
CA PHE A 190 -23.00 -7.26 -20.27
C PHE A 190 -22.75 -6.07 -21.23
N GLN A 191 -21.92 -6.24 -22.26
CA GLN A 191 -21.73 -5.21 -23.28
C GLN A 191 -23.01 -4.98 -24.09
N ARG A 192 -23.72 -6.04 -24.49
CA ARG A 192 -25.05 -5.94 -25.12
C ARG A 192 -26.08 -5.29 -24.20
N ALA A 193 -26.04 -5.59 -22.90
CA ALA A 193 -26.90 -4.93 -21.92
C ALA A 193 -26.60 -3.42 -21.85
N ALA A 194 -25.32 -3.04 -21.86
CA ALA A 194 -24.90 -1.64 -21.88
C ALA A 194 -25.25 -0.92 -23.20
N GLU A 195 -25.40 -1.63 -24.32
CA GLU A 195 -25.90 -1.06 -25.58
C GLU A 195 -27.41 -0.79 -25.53
N ARG A 196 -28.19 -1.69 -24.90
CA ARG A 196 -29.64 -1.52 -24.72
C ARG A 196 -30.00 -0.44 -23.70
N ALA A 197 -29.17 -0.28 -22.67
CA ALA A 197 -29.29 0.76 -21.65
C ALA A 197 -27.97 1.56 -21.55
N PRO A 198 -27.71 2.52 -22.46
CA PRO A 198 -26.46 3.28 -22.51
C PRO A 198 -26.09 4.02 -21.23
N ASP A 199 -27.08 4.38 -20.42
CA ASP A 199 -26.92 5.06 -19.13
C ASP A 199 -26.61 4.10 -17.97
N SER A 200 -26.67 2.78 -18.20
CA SER A 200 -26.37 1.78 -17.19
C SER A 200 -24.86 1.64 -16.96
N GLY A 201 -24.33 2.38 -15.99
CA GLY A 201 -22.95 2.21 -15.54
C GLY A 201 -22.67 0.80 -15.00
N ARG A 202 -23.69 0.14 -14.42
CA ARG A 202 -23.54 -1.18 -13.79
C ARG A 202 -23.27 -2.30 -14.80
N ALA A 203 -23.90 -2.26 -15.99
CA ALA A 203 -23.60 -3.23 -17.05
C ALA A 203 -22.13 -3.10 -17.52
N ARG A 204 -21.61 -1.87 -17.66
CA ARG A 204 -20.19 -1.62 -17.98
C ARG A 204 -19.26 -2.07 -16.86
N LEU A 205 -19.62 -1.86 -15.59
CA LEU A 205 -18.87 -2.37 -14.44
C LEU A 205 -18.75 -3.89 -14.50
N MET A 206 -19.85 -4.60 -14.75
CA MET A 206 -19.86 -6.06 -14.83
C MET A 206 -19.08 -6.58 -16.04
N ALA A 207 -19.14 -5.90 -17.20
CA ALA A 207 -18.28 -6.20 -18.34
C ALA A 207 -16.79 -6.05 -17.97
N GLY A 208 -16.43 -4.99 -17.24
CA GLY A 208 -15.09 -4.75 -16.74
C GLY A 208 -14.62 -5.81 -15.74
N ALA A 209 -15.50 -6.22 -14.82
CA ALA A 209 -15.22 -7.31 -13.88
C ALA A 209 -15.00 -8.66 -14.60
N ALA A 210 -15.81 -8.96 -15.62
CA ALA A 210 -15.64 -10.16 -16.44
C ALA A 210 -14.31 -10.13 -17.22
N ALA A 211 -13.97 -9.00 -17.83
CA ALA A 211 -12.66 -8.80 -18.48
C ALA A 211 -11.48 -8.96 -17.50
N TRP A 212 -11.62 -8.49 -16.26
CA TRP A 212 -10.61 -8.67 -15.21
C TRP A 212 -10.40 -10.16 -14.89
N ARG A 213 -11.48 -10.96 -14.82
CA ARG A 213 -11.42 -12.42 -14.57
C ARG A 213 -10.76 -13.18 -15.71
N LEU A 214 -10.90 -12.70 -16.94
CA LEU A 214 -10.23 -13.25 -18.12
C LEU A 214 -8.74 -12.90 -18.19
N GLY A 215 -8.24 -12.01 -17.33
CA GLY A 215 -6.91 -11.43 -17.47
C GLY A 215 -6.80 -10.41 -18.61
N ALA A 216 -7.93 -10.01 -19.22
CA ALA A 216 -7.99 -9.00 -20.27
C ALA A 216 -7.94 -7.59 -19.66
N ARG A 217 -6.78 -7.19 -19.15
CA ARG A 217 -6.59 -5.98 -18.33
C ARG A 217 -6.93 -4.67 -19.06
N ASP A 218 -6.48 -4.50 -20.31
CA ASP A 218 -6.80 -3.32 -21.12
C ASP A 218 -8.32 -3.16 -21.33
N ALA A 219 -8.98 -4.27 -21.67
CA ALA A 219 -10.43 -4.33 -21.81
C ALA A 219 -11.15 -4.02 -20.50
N ALA A 220 -10.69 -4.58 -19.39
CA ALA A 220 -11.23 -4.32 -18.07
C ALA A 220 -11.14 -2.83 -17.72
N ARG A 221 -9.97 -2.21 -17.94
CA ARG A 221 -9.78 -0.77 -17.71
C ARG A 221 -10.74 0.07 -18.55
N ALA A 222 -10.88 -0.24 -19.84
CA ALA A 222 -11.78 0.48 -20.73
C ALA A 222 -13.23 0.40 -20.27
N ASP A 223 -13.72 -0.81 -19.97
CA ASP A 223 -15.10 -1.05 -19.53
C ASP A 223 -15.37 -0.39 -18.15
N LEU A 224 -14.42 -0.45 -17.21
CA LEU A 224 -14.54 0.19 -15.89
C LEU A 224 -14.49 1.73 -15.95
N THR A 225 -13.64 2.29 -16.82
CA THR A 225 -13.57 3.74 -17.02
C THR A 225 -14.86 4.25 -17.65
N ALA A 226 -15.40 3.51 -18.62
CA ALA A 226 -16.71 3.79 -19.20
C ALA A 226 -17.83 3.70 -18.15
N ALA A 227 -17.74 2.76 -17.20
CA ALA A 227 -18.71 2.65 -16.10
C ALA A 227 -18.74 3.91 -15.22
N LEU A 228 -17.57 4.46 -14.86
CA LEU A 228 -17.46 5.65 -14.00
C LEU A 228 -17.98 6.95 -14.64
N GLN A 229 -18.00 7.01 -15.99
CA GLN A 229 -18.58 8.12 -16.74
C GLN A 229 -20.12 8.12 -16.76
N ARG A 230 -20.75 7.11 -16.14
CA ARG A 230 -22.20 6.91 -16.13
C ARG A 230 -22.75 6.93 -14.69
N PRO A 231 -24.06 7.11 -14.51
CA PRO A 231 -24.70 6.92 -13.21
C PRO A 231 -24.39 5.54 -12.62
N LEU A 232 -23.87 5.54 -11.39
CA LEU A 232 -23.54 4.34 -10.60
C LEU A 232 -23.99 4.57 -9.16
N SER A 233 -24.42 3.49 -8.49
CA SER A 233 -24.61 3.51 -7.04
C SER A 233 -23.28 3.82 -6.33
N PRO A 234 -23.29 4.39 -5.12
CA PRO A 234 -22.05 4.64 -4.37
C PRO A 234 -21.20 3.37 -4.18
N LEU A 235 -21.83 2.21 -3.99
CA LEU A 235 -21.17 0.93 -3.86
C LEU A 235 -20.52 0.49 -5.18
N ASP A 236 -21.26 0.51 -6.29
CA ASP A 236 -20.74 0.11 -7.60
C ASP A 236 -19.59 1.03 -8.05
N ARG A 237 -19.69 2.33 -7.77
CA ARG A 237 -18.62 3.29 -8.03
C ARG A 237 -17.36 2.93 -7.22
N LYS A 238 -17.51 2.63 -5.93
CA LYS A 238 -16.40 2.17 -5.08
C LYS A 238 -15.77 0.90 -5.63
N THR A 239 -16.57 -0.08 -6.05
CA THR A 239 -16.10 -1.34 -6.66
C THR A 239 -15.35 -1.09 -7.98
N ALA A 240 -15.88 -0.21 -8.84
CA ALA A 240 -15.21 0.17 -10.08
C ALA A 240 -13.83 0.78 -9.82
N HIS A 241 -13.73 1.67 -8.82
CA HIS A 241 -12.44 2.22 -8.40
C HIS A 241 -11.49 1.15 -7.85
N GLN A 242 -11.96 0.21 -7.02
CA GLN A 242 -11.12 -0.87 -6.50
C GLN A 242 -10.54 -1.73 -7.62
N TYR A 243 -11.33 -2.09 -8.64
CA TYR A 243 -10.80 -2.78 -9.80
C TYR A 243 -9.78 -1.95 -10.55
N LEU A 244 -10.06 -0.66 -10.78
CA LEU A 244 -9.11 0.21 -11.47
C LEU A 244 -7.83 0.42 -10.68
N ASP A 245 -7.88 0.49 -9.35
CA ASP A 245 -6.69 0.57 -8.49
C ASP A 245 -5.84 -0.69 -8.68
N LEU A 246 -6.46 -1.88 -8.64
CA LEU A 246 -5.77 -3.16 -8.89
C LEU A 246 -5.18 -3.30 -10.29
N LEU A 247 -5.75 -2.60 -11.29
CA LEU A 247 -5.22 -2.56 -12.64
C LEU A 247 -4.13 -1.50 -12.80
N SER A 248 -4.08 -0.48 -11.95
CA SER A 248 -3.24 0.68 -12.16
C SER A 248 -1.83 0.50 -11.61
N VAL A 249 -0.97 1.44 -11.99
CA VAL A 249 0.42 1.56 -11.57
C VAL A 249 0.61 2.90 -10.84
N GLY A 250 1.79 3.10 -10.23
CA GLY A 250 2.09 4.34 -9.50
C GLY A 250 1.25 4.54 -8.23
N LEU A 251 0.95 5.78 -7.87
CA LEU A 251 0.23 6.10 -6.63
C LEU A 251 -1.18 5.50 -6.59
N ARG A 252 -1.84 5.35 -7.74
CA ARG A 252 -3.19 4.79 -7.82
C ARG A 252 -3.27 3.33 -7.38
N SER A 253 -2.21 2.55 -7.63
CA SER A 253 -2.23 1.09 -7.40
C SER A 253 -2.36 0.69 -5.93
N SER A 254 -1.99 1.59 -5.02
CA SER A 254 -1.98 1.33 -3.59
C SER A 254 -3.29 1.72 -2.89
N GLY A 255 -4.22 2.35 -3.61
CA GLY A 255 -5.46 2.90 -3.06
C GLY A 255 -5.25 4.07 -2.08
N PRO A 256 -6.33 4.74 -1.64
CA PRO A 256 -6.29 5.73 -0.57
C PRO A 256 -6.27 5.07 0.81
N GLY A 257 -5.62 5.71 1.79
CA GLY A 257 -5.52 5.18 3.14
C GLY A 257 -4.38 5.82 3.94
N VAL A 258 -4.22 5.38 5.17
CA VAL A 258 -3.08 5.71 6.02
C VAL A 258 -2.40 4.41 6.43
N TRP A 259 -1.09 4.35 6.26
CA TRP A 259 -0.27 3.22 6.64
C TRP A 259 0.78 3.67 7.65
N ALA A 260 0.98 2.86 8.66
CA ALA A 260 2.09 3.00 9.59
C ALA A 260 3.01 1.81 9.45
N SER A 261 4.32 2.03 9.60
CA SER A 261 5.28 0.95 9.68
C SER A 261 6.28 1.19 10.79
N ALA A 262 6.74 0.11 11.40
CA ALA A 262 7.85 0.09 12.32
C ALA A 262 8.71 -1.13 12.04
N SER A 263 10.02 -0.98 12.12
CA SER A 263 10.93 -2.10 11.92
C SER A 263 12.18 -1.99 12.78
N VAL A 264 12.73 -3.15 13.10
CA VAL A 264 13.96 -3.29 13.88
C VAL A 264 14.75 -4.49 13.38
N GLY A 265 16.07 -4.39 13.38
CA GLY A 265 16.91 -5.49 12.92
C GLY A 265 18.38 -5.34 13.27
N PRO A 266 19.08 -6.45 13.58
CA PRO A 266 20.53 -6.45 13.64
C PRO A 266 21.15 -6.53 12.24
N GLY A 267 22.36 -6.00 12.11
CA GLY A 267 23.14 -6.12 10.90
C GLY A 267 24.64 -6.09 11.15
N PHE A 268 25.39 -6.26 10.07
CA PHE A 268 26.84 -6.18 10.03
C PHE A 268 27.26 -5.29 8.87
N ASP A 269 28.27 -4.46 9.08
CA ASP A 269 28.88 -3.59 8.08
C ASP A 269 30.39 -3.87 8.08
N GLY A 270 30.91 -4.37 6.96
CA GLY A 270 32.33 -4.71 6.82
C GLY A 270 33.25 -3.49 6.71
N ASN A 271 32.70 -2.30 6.44
CA ASN A 271 33.49 -1.08 6.28
C ASN A 271 32.66 0.18 6.60
N VAL A 272 32.62 0.54 7.88
CA VAL A 272 31.80 1.66 8.38
C VAL A 272 32.34 3.02 7.92
N LEU A 273 33.65 3.18 7.72
CA LEU A 273 34.23 4.47 7.30
C LEU A 273 33.76 4.92 5.90
N GLN A 274 33.18 4.00 5.11
CA GLN A 274 32.65 4.29 3.77
C GLN A 274 31.17 4.69 3.78
N VAL A 275 30.70 5.37 4.84
CA VAL A 275 29.35 5.95 4.93
C VAL A 275 29.18 7.26 4.15
N GLY A 276 30.21 7.71 3.43
CA GLY A 276 30.15 8.92 2.59
C GLY A 276 30.41 10.22 3.35
N ILE A 277 30.94 10.13 4.56
CA ILE A 277 31.43 11.25 5.36
C ILE A 277 32.96 11.14 5.37
N ALA A 278 33.66 12.18 4.91
CA ALA A 278 35.10 12.24 5.06
C ALA A 278 35.43 12.45 6.55
N ALA A 279 36.11 11.49 7.15
CA ALA A 279 36.57 11.57 8.52
C ALA A 279 37.72 12.59 8.61
N ARG A 280 37.57 13.61 9.47
CA ARG A 280 38.58 14.66 9.68
C ARG A 280 39.76 14.19 10.53
N ASP A 281 39.55 13.24 11.44
CA ASP A 281 40.54 12.85 12.47
C ASP A 281 41.34 11.58 12.15
N VAL A 282 41.42 11.17 10.88
CA VAL A 282 42.21 9.98 10.47
C VAL A 282 43.68 10.33 10.25
N SER A 283 44.12 11.55 10.61
CA SER A 283 45.53 11.99 10.52
C SER A 283 46.51 11.19 11.39
N GLY A 284 46.04 10.16 12.11
CA GLY A 284 46.89 9.19 12.81
C GLY A 284 46.37 7.75 12.82
N ALA A 285 45.37 7.40 12.00
CA ALA A 285 44.89 6.01 11.97
C ALA A 285 45.84 5.14 11.14
N SER A 286 46.62 4.31 11.82
CA SER A 286 47.31 3.19 11.20
C SER A 286 46.32 2.31 10.42
N ALA A 287 46.85 1.54 9.47
CA ALA A 287 46.14 0.49 8.73
C ALA A 287 45.46 -0.59 9.61
N ASP A 288 45.55 -0.50 10.94
CA ASP A 288 45.03 -1.46 11.92
C ASP A 288 43.66 -1.09 12.52
N GLN A 289 43.02 0.02 12.12
CA GLN A 289 41.68 0.34 12.65
C GLN A 289 40.64 -0.66 12.16
N VAL A 290 40.00 -1.37 13.09
CA VAL A 290 38.85 -2.23 12.82
C VAL A 290 37.68 -1.35 12.39
N THR A 291 37.42 -1.32 11.08
CA THR A 291 36.33 -0.56 10.45
C THR A 291 35.03 -1.35 10.36
N ALA A 292 35.07 -2.67 10.57
CA ALA A 292 33.90 -3.53 10.52
C ALA A 292 33.14 -3.49 11.85
N SER A 293 31.81 -3.52 11.81
CA SER A 293 31.01 -3.47 13.03
C SER A 293 29.63 -4.11 12.89
N LEU A 294 29.16 -4.68 13.99
CA LEU A 294 27.75 -4.99 14.17
C LEU A 294 26.97 -3.69 14.38
N PHE A 295 25.74 -3.65 13.91
CA PHE A 295 24.82 -2.56 14.16
C PHE A 295 23.42 -3.05 14.48
N ALA A 296 22.64 -2.18 15.12
CA ALA A 296 21.20 -2.29 15.19
C ALA A 296 20.57 -1.16 14.37
N GLU A 297 19.53 -1.47 13.62
CA GLU A 297 18.75 -0.49 12.87
C GLU A 297 17.30 -0.52 13.31
N ALA A 298 16.74 0.66 13.57
CA ALA A 298 15.33 0.84 13.85
C ALA A 298 14.75 1.92 12.94
N SER A 299 13.55 1.72 12.42
CA SER A 299 12.88 2.74 11.61
C SER A 299 11.36 2.77 11.82
N VAL A 300 10.79 3.94 11.56
CA VAL A 300 9.36 4.20 11.60
C VAL A 300 8.93 4.91 10.33
N GLY A 301 7.71 4.66 9.87
CA GLY A 301 7.13 5.27 8.70
C GLY A 301 5.65 5.57 8.88
N LEU A 302 5.21 6.70 8.34
CA LEU A 302 3.82 7.09 8.20
C LEU A 302 3.60 7.52 6.76
N THR A 303 2.57 6.96 6.11
CA THR A 303 2.21 7.34 4.74
C THR A 303 0.70 7.53 4.65
N ALA A 304 0.26 8.70 4.20
CA ALA A 304 -1.12 8.97 3.83
C ALA A 304 -1.22 9.04 2.31
N ARG A 305 -2.12 8.28 1.70
CA ARG A 305 -2.46 8.36 0.27
C ARG A 305 -3.89 8.82 0.10
N LEU A 306 -4.09 9.75 -0.82
CA LEU A 306 -5.35 10.44 -1.06
C LEU A 306 -5.74 10.30 -2.53
N ARG A 307 -7.01 9.99 -2.77
CA ARG A 307 -7.65 10.16 -4.07
C ARG A 307 -8.34 11.51 -4.06
N LEU A 308 -7.81 12.48 -4.81
CA LEU A 308 -8.36 13.83 -4.91
C LEU A 308 -9.39 13.93 -6.04
N SER A 309 -9.20 13.15 -7.11
CA SER A 309 -10.18 12.89 -8.17
C SER A 309 -9.92 11.53 -8.82
N ASP A 310 -10.70 11.14 -9.84
CA ASP A 310 -10.52 9.88 -10.57
C ASP A 310 -9.16 9.78 -11.30
N HIS A 311 -8.54 10.93 -11.56
CA HIS A 311 -7.28 11.04 -12.28
C HIS A 311 -6.19 11.74 -11.47
N PHE A 312 -6.44 12.15 -10.21
CA PHE A 312 -5.46 12.88 -9.40
C PHE A 312 -5.30 12.25 -8.02
N PHE A 313 -4.05 11.87 -7.73
CA PHE A 313 -3.67 11.13 -6.55
C PHE A 313 -2.53 11.86 -5.84
N ALA A 314 -2.55 11.82 -4.52
CA ALA A 314 -1.49 12.42 -3.70
C ALA A 314 -1.01 11.42 -2.64
N ALA A 315 0.25 11.55 -2.26
CA ALA A 315 0.83 10.82 -1.14
C ALA A 315 1.68 11.78 -0.30
N LEU A 316 1.53 11.70 1.02
CA LEU A 316 2.40 12.34 1.99
C LEU A 316 3.02 11.25 2.84
N SER A 317 4.34 11.26 2.99
CA SER A 317 5.04 10.33 3.85
C SER A 317 6.05 11.01 4.75
N TYR A 318 6.15 10.54 5.97
CA TYR A 318 7.24 10.84 6.89
C TYR A 318 7.88 9.52 7.32
N GLY A 319 9.20 9.48 7.36
CA GLY A 319 9.94 8.32 7.85
C GLY A 319 11.20 8.72 8.59
N GLY A 320 11.57 7.92 9.57
CA GLY A 320 12.80 8.08 10.34
C GLY A 320 13.52 6.74 10.51
N SER A 321 14.85 6.73 10.41
CA SER A 321 15.68 5.55 10.66
C SER A 321 16.90 5.90 11.49
N GLN A 322 17.24 5.04 12.45
CA GLN A 322 18.46 5.10 13.24
C GLN A 322 19.27 3.82 13.02
N ARG A 323 20.51 3.95 12.56
CA ARG A 323 21.51 2.89 12.58
C ARG A 323 22.53 3.19 13.67
N ALA A 324 22.75 2.24 14.58
CA ALA A 324 23.61 2.36 15.74
C ALA A 324 24.71 1.30 15.68
N TYR A 325 25.97 1.72 15.50
CA TYR A 325 27.12 0.80 15.48
C TYR A 325 27.58 0.46 16.89
N ALA A 326 27.90 -0.83 17.12
CA ALA A 326 28.33 -1.33 18.42
C ALA A 326 29.82 -1.03 18.72
N GLY A 327 30.66 -1.01 17.68
CA GLY A 327 32.10 -0.79 17.82
C GLY A 327 32.43 0.61 18.32
N SER A 328 33.28 0.73 19.34
CA SER A 328 33.66 2.04 19.92
C SER A 328 34.41 2.93 18.92
N SER A 329 35.29 2.36 18.08
CA SER A 329 36.05 3.08 17.05
C SER A 329 35.19 3.71 15.96
N VAL A 330 33.97 3.20 15.76
CA VAL A 330 33.08 3.60 14.67
C VAL A 330 31.71 4.07 15.15
N ARG A 331 31.55 4.27 16.46
CA ARG A 331 30.28 4.66 17.08
C ARG A 331 29.78 6.00 16.56
N ASP A 332 30.70 6.94 16.31
CA ASP A 332 30.39 8.28 15.84
C ASP A 332 29.96 8.33 14.38
N TYR A 333 30.08 7.21 13.64
CA TYR A 333 29.53 7.05 12.30
C TYR A 333 28.12 6.48 12.30
N SER A 334 27.50 6.27 13.46
CA SER A 334 26.07 5.94 13.55
C SER A 334 25.26 7.02 12.86
N LEU A 335 24.19 6.64 12.18
CA LEU A 335 23.43 7.55 11.31
C LEU A 335 21.98 7.61 11.73
N GLN A 336 21.43 8.82 11.72
CA GLN A 336 19.99 9.04 11.76
C GLN A 336 19.55 9.76 10.49
N LEU A 337 18.44 9.33 9.92
CA LEU A 337 17.81 9.97 8.77
C LEU A 337 16.34 10.25 9.11
N HIS A 338 15.91 11.48 8.85
CA HIS A 338 14.51 11.87 8.80
C HIS A 338 14.17 12.31 7.38
N ARG A 339 13.08 11.81 6.83
CA ARG A 339 12.62 12.13 5.47
C ARG A 339 11.15 12.50 5.49
N VAL A 340 10.82 13.60 4.82
CA VAL A 340 9.44 13.96 4.45
C VAL A 340 9.35 13.95 2.93
N THR A 341 8.31 13.33 2.39
CA THR A 341 8.04 13.31 0.96
C THR A 341 6.58 13.68 0.72
N ALA A 342 6.34 14.55 -0.26
CA ALA A 342 5.04 14.81 -0.83
C ALA A 342 5.08 14.44 -2.32
N ALA A 343 4.14 13.64 -2.78
CA ALA A 343 4.05 13.24 -4.18
C ALA A 343 2.63 13.48 -4.70
N VAL A 344 2.53 13.92 -5.93
CA VAL A 344 1.28 14.00 -6.68
C VAL A 344 1.46 13.31 -8.02
N GLU A 345 0.42 12.62 -8.46
CA GLU A 345 0.37 11.89 -9.71
C GLU A 345 -0.98 12.14 -10.37
N TRP A 346 -0.96 12.45 -11.66
CA TRP A 346 -2.17 12.48 -12.47
C TRP A 346 -2.02 11.77 -13.81
N GLU A 347 -3.15 11.24 -14.28
CA GLU A 347 -3.30 10.67 -15.61
C GLU A 347 -3.62 11.82 -16.58
N ALA A 348 -2.61 12.30 -17.31
CA ALA A 348 -2.76 13.44 -18.24
C ALA A 348 -3.44 13.04 -19.55
N ALA A 349 -3.26 11.79 -19.97
CA ALA A 349 -3.93 11.18 -21.12
C ALA A 349 -3.96 9.66 -20.92
N PRO A 350 -4.74 8.90 -21.72
CA PRO A 350 -4.70 7.44 -21.65
C PRO A 350 -3.26 6.94 -21.77
N ARG A 351 -2.81 6.14 -20.79
CA ARG A 351 -1.44 5.59 -20.70
C ARG A 351 -0.32 6.61 -20.49
N VAL A 352 -0.64 7.88 -20.20
CA VAL A 352 0.35 8.91 -19.89
C VAL A 352 0.11 9.43 -18.49
N ARG A 353 1.08 9.16 -17.62
CA ARG A 353 1.07 9.64 -16.23
C ARG A 353 2.17 10.64 -16.04
N VAL A 354 1.89 11.63 -15.22
CA VAL A 354 2.85 12.66 -14.86
C VAL A 354 2.75 12.90 -13.36
N GLY A 355 3.84 13.33 -12.78
CA GLY A 355 3.84 13.61 -11.36
C GLY A 355 4.95 14.52 -10.93
N LEU A 356 4.76 15.03 -9.72
CA LEU A 356 5.73 15.84 -9.00
C LEU A 356 5.99 15.16 -7.66
N ILE A 357 7.25 15.14 -7.27
CA ILE A 357 7.69 14.68 -5.96
C ILE A 357 8.47 15.83 -5.34
N ALA A 358 8.19 16.18 -4.10
CA ALA A 358 9.01 17.04 -3.27
C ALA A 358 9.50 16.22 -2.07
N ALA A 359 10.76 16.37 -1.71
CA ALA A 359 11.36 15.66 -0.59
C ALA A 359 12.26 16.58 0.22
N GLY A 360 12.26 16.37 1.53
CA GLY A 360 13.18 16.99 2.48
C GLY A 360 13.82 15.93 3.36
N ASP A 361 15.14 15.96 3.47
CA ASP A 361 15.93 15.03 4.30
C ASP A 361 16.74 15.79 5.35
N LEU A 362 16.81 15.23 6.56
CA LEU A 362 17.75 15.63 7.61
C LEU A 362 18.58 14.40 8.01
N PHE A 363 19.90 14.53 7.90
CA PHE A 363 20.86 13.53 8.30
C PHE A 363 21.56 13.98 9.57
N PHE A 364 21.74 13.07 10.52
CA PHE A 364 22.54 13.25 11.72
C PHE A 364 23.55 12.11 11.86
N THR A 365 24.63 12.38 12.56
CA THR A 365 25.70 11.41 12.80
C THR A 365 26.14 11.36 14.27
N GLY A 366 26.50 10.18 14.74
CA GLY A 366 26.91 9.88 16.10
C GLY A 366 25.76 9.55 17.06
N LEU A 367 26.08 8.79 18.11
CA LEU A 367 25.15 8.47 19.20
C LEU A 367 25.42 9.29 20.47
N GLY A 368 26.68 9.67 20.72
CA GLY A 368 27.08 10.47 21.88
C GLY A 368 26.87 11.96 21.63
N ASP A 369 27.59 12.50 20.65
CA ASP A 369 27.61 13.94 20.37
C ASP A 369 26.46 14.40 19.46
N PHE A 370 25.77 13.46 18.79
CA PHE A 370 24.63 13.67 17.89
C PHE A 370 24.68 14.98 17.09
N ARG A 371 25.36 14.94 15.94
CA ARG A 371 25.63 16.13 15.13
C ARG A 371 24.75 16.16 13.90
N GLY A 372 24.24 17.34 13.53
CA GLY A 372 23.67 17.54 12.21
C GLY A 372 24.75 17.24 11.16
N LEU A 373 24.42 16.47 10.13
CA LEU A 373 25.34 16.13 9.05
C LEU A 373 25.01 16.94 7.79
N GLN A 374 23.77 16.81 7.32
CA GLN A 374 23.32 17.46 6.10
C GLN A 374 21.80 17.60 6.12
N ALA A 375 21.29 18.73 5.65
CA ALA A 375 19.90 18.90 5.26
C ALA A 375 19.81 18.92 3.73
N SER A 376 18.73 18.43 3.16
CA SER A 376 18.46 18.62 1.74
C SER A 376 16.98 18.83 1.46
N VAL A 377 16.68 19.63 0.45
CA VAL A 377 15.33 19.87 -0.05
C VAL A 377 15.39 19.80 -1.57
N GLY A 378 14.51 19.01 -2.16
CA GLY A 378 14.49 18.84 -3.61
C GLY A 378 13.12 18.49 -4.14
N GLY A 379 13.04 18.49 -5.47
CA GLY A 379 11.87 18.04 -6.17
C GLY A 379 12.20 17.40 -7.50
N ASN A 380 11.34 16.47 -7.91
CA ASN A 380 11.44 15.73 -9.15
C ASN A 380 10.13 15.89 -9.93
N ALA A 381 10.24 16.27 -11.20
CA ALA A 381 9.15 16.17 -12.16
C ALA A 381 9.37 14.94 -13.03
N TRP A 382 8.31 14.18 -13.28
CA TRP A 382 8.42 12.97 -14.06
C TRP A 382 7.23 12.77 -14.99
N ALA A 383 7.49 12.09 -16.11
CA ALA A 383 6.50 11.66 -17.06
C ALA A 383 6.72 10.18 -17.39
N ALA A 384 5.64 9.40 -17.39
CA ALA A 384 5.63 7.99 -17.71
C ALA A 384 4.65 7.70 -18.84
N TRP A 385 5.07 6.85 -19.77
CA TRP A 385 4.25 6.30 -20.83
C TRP A 385 4.12 4.79 -20.61
N ASP A 386 2.93 4.36 -20.19
CA ASP A 386 2.58 2.98 -19.96
C ASP A 386 2.13 2.35 -21.30
N ALA A 387 3.08 2.09 -22.21
CA ALA A 387 2.76 1.64 -23.57
C ALA A 387 1.89 0.37 -23.60
N SER A 388 2.01 -0.49 -22.59
CA SER A 388 1.07 -1.57 -22.30
C SER A 388 1.04 -1.90 -20.80
N GLU A 389 0.18 -2.84 -20.39
CA GLU A 389 0.17 -3.39 -19.04
C GLU A 389 1.53 -4.06 -18.68
N HIS A 390 2.28 -4.51 -19.69
CA HIS A 390 3.57 -5.17 -19.53
C HIS A 390 4.75 -4.22 -19.56
N THR A 391 4.61 -2.98 -20.02
CA THR A 391 5.78 -2.13 -20.25
C THR A 391 5.50 -0.66 -20.01
N SER A 392 6.44 0.01 -19.33
CA SER A 392 6.35 1.43 -19.01
C SER A 392 7.70 2.09 -19.20
N THR A 393 7.73 3.21 -19.93
CA THR A 393 8.91 4.08 -20.06
C THR A 393 8.71 5.31 -19.20
N ARG A 394 9.70 5.73 -18.41
CA ARG A 394 9.59 6.89 -17.53
C ARG A 394 10.84 7.76 -17.57
N LEU A 395 10.63 9.07 -17.64
CA LEU A 395 11.66 10.11 -17.53
C LEU A 395 11.44 10.89 -16.23
N ASP A 396 12.48 10.98 -15.41
CA ASP A 396 12.53 11.77 -14.17
C ASP A 396 13.60 12.86 -14.30
N LEU A 397 13.23 14.09 -13.95
CA LEU A 397 14.13 15.24 -13.86
C LEU A 397 14.07 15.79 -12.44
N GLY A 398 15.22 15.84 -11.76
CA GLY A 398 15.31 16.21 -10.35
C GLY A 398 16.29 17.35 -10.11
N ALA A 399 15.95 18.19 -9.14
CA ALA A 399 16.83 19.20 -8.57
C ALA A 399 16.76 19.15 -7.05
N THR A 400 17.90 19.27 -6.38
CA THR A 400 18.00 19.22 -4.91
C THR A 400 19.01 20.25 -4.43
N GLY A 401 18.65 21.08 -3.47
CA GLY A 401 19.59 21.89 -2.69
C GLY A 401 20.00 21.11 -1.45
N LYS A 402 21.30 21.11 -1.14
CA LYS A 402 21.85 20.47 0.06
C LYS A 402 22.61 21.51 0.87
N ASP A 403 22.54 21.36 2.19
CA ASP A 403 23.27 22.17 3.15
C ASP A 403 23.95 21.26 4.18
N GLY A 404 25.27 21.34 4.27
CA GLY A 404 26.06 20.69 5.30
C GLY A 404 25.82 21.36 6.64
N LEU A 405 25.42 20.59 7.64
CA LEU A 405 25.00 21.13 8.93
C LEU A 405 26.20 21.21 9.88
N GLY A 406 26.85 22.36 9.97
CA GLY A 406 28.04 22.55 10.80
C GLY A 406 29.31 22.79 9.97
N GLU A 407 30.30 23.44 10.56
CA GLU A 407 31.50 23.88 9.84
C GLU A 407 32.29 22.69 9.29
N GLU A 408 32.34 21.55 9.99
CA GLU A 408 33.01 20.35 9.50
C GLU A 408 32.34 19.71 8.28
N PHE A 409 31.07 20.01 8.02
CA PHE A 409 30.28 19.42 6.93
C PHE A 409 29.95 20.42 5.83
N ALA A 410 30.43 21.67 5.90
CA ALA A 410 30.16 22.71 4.90
C ALA A 410 30.51 22.29 3.45
N TYR A 411 31.48 21.38 3.28
CA TYR A 411 31.83 20.81 1.96
C TYR A 411 30.71 19.95 1.34
N LEU A 412 29.70 19.55 2.11
CA LEU A 412 28.52 18.83 1.64
C LEU A 412 27.40 19.78 1.16
N THR A 413 27.58 21.10 1.24
CA THR A 413 26.63 22.10 0.72
C THR A 413 26.77 22.23 -0.79
N GLY A 414 25.64 22.26 -1.49
CA GLY A 414 25.60 22.50 -2.94
C GLY A 414 24.37 21.92 -3.62
N PRO A 415 24.13 22.27 -4.89
CA PRO A 415 23.01 21.74 -5.65
C PRO A 415 23.35 20.37 -6.28
N ARG A 416 22.31 19.55 -6.46
CA ARG A 416 22.33 18.31 -7.24
C ARG A 416 21.27 18.36 -8.32
N LEU A 417 21.64 17.95 -9.53
CA LEU A 417 20.74 17.76 -10.66
C LEU A 417 20.78 16.30 -11.12
N ASP A 418 19.62 15.73 -11.41
CA ASP A 418 19.48 14.35 -11.86
C ASP A 418 18.56 14.28 -13.08
N ALA A 419 18.91 13.44 -14.05
CA ALA A 419 18.03 13.03 -15.13
C ALA A 419 18.08 11.50 -15.26
N THR A 420 16.93 10.83 -15.13
CA THR A 420 16.84 9.36 -15.19
C THR A 420 15.83 8.93 -16.24
N LEU A 421 16.24 8.04 -17.13
CA LEU A 421 15.35 7.35 -18.06
C LEU A 421 15.26 5.89 -17.62
N SER A 422 14.04 5.37 -17.48
CA SER A 422 13.81 3.99 -17.07
C SER A 422 12.80 3.29 -17.97
N GLN A 423 12.98 1.98 -18.12
CA GLN A 423 12.12 1.06 -18.85
C GLN A 423 11.77 -0.10 -17.92
N GLU A 424 10.50 -0.21 -17.56
CA GLU A 424 9.96 -1.32 -16.78
C GLU A 424 9.31 -2.34 -17.71
N GLY A 425 9.58 -3.63 -17.45
CA GLY A 425 8.91 -4.77 -18.04
C GLY A 425 8.25 -5.63 -16.94
N ARG A 426 7.01 -6.08 -17.15
CA ARG A 426 6.20 -6.85 -16.19
C ARG A 426 5.71 -8.14 -16.82
N LEU A 427 6.03 -9.26 -16.19
CA LEU A 427 5.66 -10.60 -16.63
C LEU A 427 5.15 -11.43 -15.45
N GLY A 428 3.82 -11.56 -15.35
CA GLY A 428 3.17 -12.31 -14.27
C GLY A 428 3.53 -11.75 -12.90
N ALA A 429 4.16 -12.58 -12.05
CA ALA A 429 4.58 -12.22 -10.69
C ALA A 429 5.97 -11.55 -10.63
N ALA A 430 6.56 -11.23 -11.78
CA ALA A 430 7.88 -10.61 -11.88
C ALA A 430 7.81 -9.27 -12.62
N ALA A 431 8.65 -8.33 -12.19
CA ALA A 431 8.89 -7.06 -12.86
C ALA A 431 10.38 -6.73 -12.82
N ALA A 432 10.88 -6.11 -13.88
CA ALA A 432 12.26 -5.64 -13.96
C ALA A 432 12.28 -4.23 -14.56
N THR A 433 13.04 -3.33 -13.95
CA THR A 433 13.23 -1.96 -14.40
C THR A 433 14.70 -1.75 -14.73
N ALA A 434 15.01 -1.54 -16.01
CA ALA A 434 16.32 -1.07 -16.43
C ALA A 434 16.31 0.47 -16.44
N TRP A 435 17.39 1.09 -15.99
CA TRP A 435 17.47 2.54 -15.92
C TRP A 435 18.87 3.07 -16.25
N TYR A 436 18.90 4.30 -16.73
CA TYR A 436 20.09 5.10 -16.94
C TYR A 436 19.91 6.45 -16.28
N ARG A 437 20.92 6.90 -15.55
CA ARG A 437 20.92 8.18 -14.82
C ARG A 437 22.15 9.00 -15.17
N TYR A 438 21.92 10.27 -15.48
CA TYR A 438 22.93 11.31 -15.44
C TYR A 438 22.76 12.13 -14.15
N ARG A 439 23.87 12.45 -13.49
CA ARG A 439 23.88 13.27 -12.27
C ARG A 439 24.99 14.32 -12.33
N GLN A 440 24.68 15.51 -11.83
CA GLN A 440 25.67 16.48 -11.40
C GLN A 440 25.46 16.75 -9.91
N ASP A 441 26.49 16.50 -9.11
CA ASP A 441 26.51 16.84 -7.69
C ASP A 441 27.56 17.93 -7.50
N LEU A 442 27.13 19.15 -7.19
CA LEU A 442 27.97 20.35 -7.15
C LEU A 442 28.22 20.78 -5.70
N ILE A 443 28.53 19.80 -4.86
CA ILE A 443 28.95 20.02 -3.48
C ILE A 443 30.38 20.55 -3.39
N GLY A 444 30.72 21.15 -2.26
CA GLY A 444 31.96 21.87 -2.05
C GLY A 444 33.24 21.03 -1.99
N THR A 445 34.27 21.67 -1.47
CA THR A 445 35.63 21.16 -1.36
C THR A 445 36.00 21.05 0.11
N LEU A 446 36.48 19.89 0.52
CA LEU A 446 37.02 19.69 1.86
C LEU A 446 38.50 20.11 1.87
N VAL A 447 38.88 20.88 2.88
CA VAL A 447 40.28 21.22 3.14
C VAL A 447 40.70 20.62 4.49
N GLN A 448 41.77 19.84 4.49
CA GLN A 448 42.33 19.18 5.67
C GLN A 448 43.78 19.61 5.87
N GLU A 449 44.08 20.23 7.00
CA GLU A 449 45.47 20.54 7.36
C GLU A 449 46.26 19.25 7.62
N ALA A 450 47.51 19.21 7.16
CA ALA A 450 48.42 18.09 7.38
C ALA A 450 49.76 18.60 7.95
N THR A 451 50.39 17.77 8.78
CA THR A 451 51.71 18.08 9.35
C THR A 451 52.80 17.62 8.40
N SER A 452 53.84 18.43 8.20
CA SER A 452 55.02 18.08 7.41
C SER A 452 56.23 17.91 8.34
N ASP A 453 57.01 16.85 8.11
CA ASP A 453 58.32 16.66 8.75
C ASP A 453 59.44 17.43 8.03
N ASP A 454 59.14 18.03 6.87
CA ASP A 454 60.07 18.84 6.09
C ASP A 454 60.12 20.28 6.65
N ALA A 455 61.28 20.67 7.18
CA ALA A 455 61.54 22.00 7.73
C ALA A 455 61.40 23.16 6.72
N SER A 456 61.35 22.86 5.41
CA SER A 456 61.09 23.85 4.36
C SER A 456 59.60 24.15 4.14
N VAL A 457 58.71 23.39 4.80
CA VAL A 457 57.25 23.53 4.72
C VAL A 457 56.73 24.16 6.02
N VAL A 458 56.07 25.31 5.88
CA VAL A 458 55.44 26.06 7.00
C VAL A 458 54.07 25.49 7.30
N SER A 459 53.27 25.27 6.27
CA SER A 459 51.95 24.67 6.38
C SER A 459 51.66 23.84 5.13
N GLN A 460 50.85 22.80 5.27
CA GLN A 460 50.34 22.07 4.12
C GLN A 460 48.89 21.65 4.35
N ALA A 461 48.07 21.77 3.31
CA ALA A 461 46.65 21.48 3.37
C ALA A 461 46.21 20.64 2.16
N TYR A 462 45.48 19.59 2.44
CA TYR A 462 44.85 18.71 1.48
C TYR A 462 43.56 19.31 0.96
N VAL A 463 43.47 19.51 -0.36
CA VAL A 463 42.29 20.06 -1.03
C VAL A 463 41.60 18.93 -1.78
N ILE A 464 40.38 18.57 -1.36
CA ILE A 464 39.62 17.42 -1.85
C ILE A 464 38.25 17.89 -2.37
N PRO A 465 38.11 18.11 -3.68
CA PRO A 465 36.84 18.52 -4.26
C PRO A 465 35.86 17.35 -4.35
N PHE A 466 34.63 17.54 -3.86
CA PHE A 466 33.59 16.51 -3.91
C PHE A 466 32.60 16.70 -5.05
N ALA A 467 32.64 17.83 -5.76
CA ALA A 467 31.81 18.04 -6.94
C ALA A 467 32.14 17.02 -8.05
N PHE A 468 31.13 16.36 -8.61
CA PHE A 468 31.29 15.41 -9.72
C PHE A 468 30.12 15.45 -10.71
N ALA A 469 30.39 14.98 -11.92
CA ALA A 469 29.37 14.51 -12.84
C ALA A 469 29.47 12.98 -12.95
N SER A 470 28.33 12.30 -12.99
CA SER A 470 28.29 10.84 -13.14
C SER A 470 27.28 10.36 -14.16
N HIS A 471 27.60 9.20 -14.70
CA HIS A 471 26.70 8.37 -15.49
C HIS A 471 26.51 7.08 -14.70
N ALA A 472 25.28 6.62 -14.57
CA ALA A 472 24.96 5.36 -13.93
C ALA A 472 23.97 4.57 -14.77
N ALA A 473 24.10 3.25 -14.75
CA ALA A 473 23.14 2.34 -15.34
C ALA A 473 22.89 1.19 -14.38
N GLY A 474 21.65 0.71 -14.33
CA GLY A 474 21.29 -0.36 -13.42
C GLY A 474 20.01 -1.08 -13.80
N VAL A 475 19.77 -2.16 -13.08
CA VAL A 475 18.57 -2.98 -13.20
C VAL A 475 18.06 -3.31 -11.82
N THR A 476 16.78 -3.06 -11.58
CA THR A 476 16.07 -3.49 -10.38
C THR A 476 15.05 -4.55 -10.79
N ALA A 477 15.17 -5.76 -10.28
CA ALA A 477 14.24 -6.86 -10.51
C ALA A 477 13.51 -7.24 -9.22
N ARG A 478 12.21 -7.54 -9.34
CA ARG A 478 11.37 -8.06 -8.25
C ARG A 478 10.56 -9.24 -8.76
N TRP A 479 10.46 -10.30 -7.97
CA TRP A 479 9.62 -11.43 -8.28
C TRP A 479 8.99 -12.03 -7.01
N GLN A 480 7.78 -12.54 -7.14
CA GLN A 480 7.03 -13.17 -6.05
C GLN A 480 6.88 -14.67 -6.33
N PRO A 481 7.88 -15.50 -5.99
CA PRO A 481 7.85 -16.93 -6.29
C PRO A 481 6.76 -17.69 -5.53
N ARG A 482 6.33 -17.16 -4.38
CA ARG A 482 5.22 -17.67 -3.56
C ARG A 482 4.41 -16.50 -3.03
N PRO A 483 3.11 -16.66 -2.71
CA PRO A 483 2.29 -15.57 -2.18
C PRO A 483 2.85 -14.89 -0.93
N TRP A 484 3.56 -15.65 -0.09
CA TRP A 484 4.19 -15.17 1.15
C TRP A 484 5.66 -14.75 0.98
N LEU A 485 6.27 -14.90 -0.21
CA LEU A 485 7.70 -14.64 -0.41
C LEU A 485 7.91 -13.66 -1.56
N THR A 486 8.58 -12.54 -1.29
CA THR A 486 9.05 -11.60 -2.31
C THR A 486 10.57 -11.62 -2.32
N ALA A 487 11.15 -11.69 -3.52
CA ALA A 487 12.57 -11.48 -3.73
C ALA A 487 12.79 -10.28 -4.65
N SER A 488 13.90 -9.58 -4.42
CA SER A 488 14.36 -8.51 -5.31
C SER A 488 15.87 -8.47 -5.40
N LEU A 489 16.35 -7.92 -6.50
CA LEU A 489 17.76 -7.70 -6.78
C LEU A 489 17.90 -6.33 -7.43
N ASP A 490 18.73 -5.49 -6.83
CA ASP A 490 19.20 -4.24 -7.43
C ASP A 490 20.66 -4.39 -7.84
N VAL A 491 21.01 -3.96 -9.04
CA VAL A 491 22.41 -3.93 -9.52
C VAL A 491 22.64 -2.61 -10.24
N GLU A 492 23.71 -1.92 -9.89
CA GLU A 492 24.10 -0.66 -10.52
C GLU A 492 25.60 -0.57 -10.79
N MET A 493 25.93 0.20 -11.83
CA MET A 493 27.29 0.64 -12.14
C MET A 493 27.27 2.15 -12.35
N GLU A 494 28.17 2.88 -11.68
CA GLU A 494 28.29 4.33 -11.77
C GLU A 494 29.73 4.74 -12.06
N TRP A 495 29.91 5.58 -13.09
CA TRP A 495 31.17 6.22 -13.44
C TRP A 495 31.12 7.68 -13.01
N ARG A 496 31.98 8.07 -12.07
CA ARG A 496 32.07 9.44 -11.56
C ARG A 496 33.32 10.13 -12.07
N ARG A 497 33.16 11.37 -12.51
CA ARG A 497 34.26 12.27 -12.87
C ARG A 497 34.16 13.53 -12.04
N TYR A 498 35.13 13.72 -11.15
CA TYR A 498 35.18 14.88 -10.28
C TYR A 498 35.50 16.15 -11.09
N ARG A 499 35.01 17.30 -10.63
CA ARG A 499 35.03 18.56 -11.38
C ARG A 499 36.25 19.42 -11.13
N GLU A 500 37.04 19.11 -10.13
CA GLU A 500 38.28 19.81 -9.77
C GLU A 500 39.37 18.79 -9.41
N ASP A 501 40.62 19.24 -9.35
CA ASP A 501 41.76 18.40 -9.01
C ASP A 501 41.90 18.29 -7.49
N SER A 502 42.04 17.07 -6.99
CA SER A 502 42.61 16.86 -5.66
C SER A 502 44.06 17.32 -5.69
N SER A 503 44.51 18.05 -4.67
CA SER A 503 45.88 18.58 -4.64
C SER A 503 46.37 18.83 -3.22
N LEU A 504 47.69 18.94 -3.07
CA LEU A 504 48.33 19.41 -1.85
C LEU A 504 48.69 20.88 -2.01
N ARG A 505 48.16 21.74 -1.14
CA ARG A 505 48.58 23.13 -1.04
C ARG A 505 49.70 23.22 -0.01
N VAL A 506 50.85 23.75 -0.39
CA VAL A 506 52.04 23.86 0.47
C VAL A 506 52.45 25.31 0.59
N GLU A 507 52.58 25.81 1.81
CA GLU A 507 53.25 27.07 2.10
C GLU A 507 54.69 26.77 2.49
N THR A 508 55.62 27.30 1.72
CA THR A 508 57.06 27.13 1.96
C THR A 508 57.59 28.14 2.96
N ALA A 509 58.77 27.88 3.57
CA ALA A 509 59.46 28.79 4.49
C ALA A 509 59.75 30.19 3.89
N GLY A 510 59.79 30.29 2.55
CA GLY A 510 59.90 31.56 1.83
C GLY A 510 58.59 32.33 1.66
N GLY A 511 57.47 31.86 2.22
CA GLY A 511 56.13 32.44 2.09
C GLY A 511 55.43 32.18 0.75
N ALA A 512 56.02 31.36 -0.13
CA ALA A 512 55.40 31.00 -1.40
C ALA A 512 54.39 29.86 -1.20
N ILE A 513 53.16 30.06 -1.70
CA ILE A 513 52.11 29.03 -1.78
C ILE A 513 52.27 28.27 -3.10
N GLN A 514 52.40 26.94 -3.03
CA GLN A 514 52.54 26.05 -4.16
C GLN A 514 51.42 25.00 -4.17
N THR A 515 51.10 24.48 -5.35
CA THR A 515 50.15 23.37 -5.53
C THR A 515 50.89 22.17 -6.07
N TRP A 516 50.92 21.09 -5.29
CA TRP A 516 51.61 19.87 -5.62
C TRP A 516 50.61 18.75 -5.92
N ASN A 517 51.01 17.81 -6.78
CA ASN A 517 50.28 16.58 -7.08
C ASN A 517 48.81 16.77 -7.48
N ALA A 518 48.48 17.87 -8.18
CA ALA A 518 47.13 18.13 -8.67
C ALA A 518 46.65 17.02 -9.62
N ARG A 519 45.55 16.33 -9.28
CA ARG A 519 45.01 15.21 -10.06
C ARG A 519 43.49 15.14 -10.07
N ARG A 520 42.96 14.83 -11.24
CA ARG A 520 41.52 14.66 -11.46
C ARG A 520 41.07 13.26 -11.06
N ARG A 521 40.32 13.16 -9.97
CA ARG A 521 39.74 11.89 -9.51
C ARG A 521 38.66 11.34 -10.45
N ARG A 522 38.63 10.03 -10.61
CA ARG A 522 37.65 9.25 -11.36
C ARG A 522 37.36 7.96 -10.61
N ASP A 523 36.09 7.72 -10.36
CA ASP A 523 35.62 6.55 -9.64
C ASP A 523 34.72 5.69 -10.52
N VAL A 524 34.82 4.37 -10.35
CA VAL A 524 33.88 3.38 -10.87
C VAL A 524 33.30 2.63 -9.67
N ARG A 525 31.99 2.78 -9.47
CA ARG A 525 31.24 2.16 -8.39
C ARG A 525 30.36 1.05 -8.94
N PHE A 526 30.44 -0.11 -8.32
CA PHE A 526 29.52 -1.21 -8.54
C PHE A 526 28.72 -1.46 -7.26
N GLY A 527 27.40 -1.54 -7.39
CA GLY A 527 26.47 -1.86 -6.31
C GLY A 527 25.65 -3.10 -6.64
N ALA A 528 25.43 -3.96 -5.64
CA ALA A 528 24.46 -5.05 -5.75
C ALA A 528 23.72 -5.25 -4.43
N GLY A 529 22.39 -5.33 -4.49
CA GLY A 529 21.50 -5.38 -3.34
C GLY A 529 20.41 -6.45 -3.47
N PRO A 530 20.70 -7.75 -3.26
CA PRO A 530 19.66 -8.75 -3.15
C PRO A 530 18.91 -8.63 -1.81
N SER A 531 17.59 -8.81 -1.84
CA SER A 531 16.77 -8.91 -0.64
C SER A 531 15.67 -9.95 -0.77
N LEU A 532 15.32 -10.56 0.36
CA LEU A 532 14.27 -11.55 0.49
C LEU A 532 13.33 -11.16 1.63
N SER A 533 12.04 -11.06 1.34
CA SER A 533 11.01 -10.69 2.30
C SER A 533 9.95 -11.77 2.41
N ALA A 534 9.77 -12.32 3.60
CA ALA A 534 8.74 -13.29 3.93
C ALA A 534 7.61 -12.63 4.74
N ARG A 535 6.36 -12.82 4.28
CA ARG A 535 5.16 -12.42 5.01
C ARG A 535 4.92 -13.39 6.16
N LEU A 536 4.87 -12.86 7.36
CA LEU A 536 4.47 -13.58 8.57
C LEU A 536 2.97 -13.30 8.82
N PRO A 537 2.34 -13.87 9.86
CA PRO A 537 0.97 -13.47 10.21
C PRO A 537 0.89 -11.95 10.32
N ASP A 538 -0.11 -11.35 9.67
CA ASP A 538 -0.29 -9.89 9.65
C ASP A 538 -0.30 -9.36 11.10
N PRO A 539 0.38 -8.23 11.39
CA PRO A 539 0.98 -7.26 10.46
C PRO A 539 2.46 -7.50 10.10
N LEU A 540 3.01 -8.68 10.38
CA LEU A 540 4.47 -8.89 10.42
C LEU A 540 5.08 -9.32 9.09
N ARG A 541 6.32 -8.89 8.85
CA ARG A 541 7.18 -9.29 7.74
C ARG A 541 8.62 -9.41 8.19
N LEU A 542 9.31 -10.44 7.74
CA LEU A 542 10.75 -10.60 7.94
C LEU A 542 11.48 -10.35 6.63
N THR A 543 12.49 -9.48 6.64
CA THR A 543 13.29 -9.14 5.46
C THR A 543 14.77 -9.35 5.73
N ALA A 544 15.44 -10.13 4.89
CA ALA A 544 16.88 -10.22 4.83
C ALA A 544 17.38 -9.37 3.65
N ARG A 545 18.39 -8.53 3.89
CA ARG A 545 19.04 -7.69 2.87
C ARG A 545 20.54 -7.90 2.92
N TYR A 546 21.16 -7.90 1.75
CA TYR A 546 22.60 -7.84 1.59
C TYR A 546 22.92 -6.69 0.63
N GLU A 547 23.94 -5.91 0.95
CA GLU A 547 24.43 -4.81 0.13
C GLU A 547 25.92 -5.02 -0.10
N LEU A 548 26.31 -5.10 -1.37
CA LEU A 548 27.69 -5.07 -1.83
C LEU A 548 27.93 -3.72 -2.50
N LEU A 549 28.97 -3.02 -2.05
CA LEU A 549 29.45 -1.81 -2.68
C LEU A 549 30.96 -1.92 -2.92
N VAL A 550 31.34 -1.85 -4.20
CA VAL A 550 32.75 -1.83 -4.61
C VAL A 550 33.02 -0.49 -5.27
N ASN A 551 34.04 0.22 -4.80
CA ASN A 551 34.53 1.43 -5.45
C ASN A 551 35.96 1.21 -5.94
N ARG A 552 36.22 1.62 -7.18
CA ARG A 552 37.55 1.68 -7.76
C ARG A 552 37.86 3.10 -8.19
N SER A 553 38.95 3.65 -7.67
CA SER A 553 39.43 5.01 -7.92
C SER A 553 40.79 4.97 -8.63
N ASN A 554 41.03 5.94 -9.52
CA ASN A 554 42.36 6.17 -10.10
C ASN A 554 43.35 6.81 -9.12
N VAL A 555 42.90 7.18 -7.93
CA VAL A 555 43.71 7.64 -6.79
C VAL A 555 43.77 6.48 -5.78
N ASP A 556 44.95 5.85 -5.61
CA ASP A 556 45.16 4.71 -4.68
C ASP A 556 46.27 5.03 -3.68
N MET A 557 45.97 4.93 -2.38
CA MET A 557 46.90 5.17 -1.28
C MET A 557 47.72 3.94 -0.90
N ARG A 558 47.23 2.73 -1.19
CA ARG A 558 47.83 1.47 -0.69
C ARG A 558 49.17 1.11 -1.35
N LEU A 559 49.49 1.76 -2.45
CA LEU A 559 50.71 1.51 -3.22
C LEU A 559 51.97 2.12 -2.59
N LEU A 560 51.84 2.93 -1.52
CA LEU A 560 52.98 3.51 -0.80
C LEU A 560 53.73 2.49 0.05
N ASP A 561 53.01 1.50 0.61
CA ASP A 561 53.57 0.55 1.56
C ASP A 561 54.15 -0.71 0.88
N ASP A 562 53.58 -1.12 -0.27
CA ASP A 562 53.90 -2.41 -0.88
C ASP A 562 55.00 -2.37 -1.96
N ASP A 563 55.10 -1.30 -2.77
CA ASP A 563 56.20 -1.11 -3.74
C ASP A 563 56.16 0.31 -4.37
N ALA A 564 57.04 1.22 -3.93
CA ALA A 564 57.11 2.58 -4.48
C ALA A 564 57.42 2.64 -5.99
N ALA A 565 57.99 1.57 -6.58
CA ALA A 565 58.21 1.48 -8.03
C ALA A 565 56.91 1.26 -8.83
N SER A 566 55.85 0.76 -8.19
CA SER A 566 54.52 0.59 -8.80
C SER A 566 53.78 1.92 -9.05
N CYS A 567 54.32 3.02 -8.52
CA CYS A 567 53.77 4.38 -8.65
C CYS A 567 54.10 5.07 -9.98
N ALA A 568 54.84 4.43 -10.88
CA ALA A 568 55.26 4.99 -12.16
C ALA A 568 54.44 4.43 -13.33
N GLY A 569 53.27 5.00 -13.61
CA GLY A 569 52.50 4.69 -14.82
C GLY A 569 51.32 5.64 -15.04
N GLU A 570 50.93 5.88 -16.30
CA GLU A 570 49.78 6.75 -16.63
C GLU A 570 48.44 6.23 -16.08
N ALA A 571 48.36 4.95 -15.69
CA ALA A 571 47.13 4.26 -15.30
C ALA A 571 46.90 4.09 -13.79
N ARG A 572 47.92 4.24 -12.93
CA ARG A 572 47.83 4.13 -11.46
C ARG A 572 48.81 5.09 -10.83
N LEU A 573 48.33 5.98 -9.97
CA LEU A 573 49.15 7.00 -9.33
C LEU A 573 48.92 6.95 -7.81
N CYS A 574 49.99 6.66 -7.10
CA CYS A 574 50.08 6.78 -5.66
C CYS A 574 49.96 8.26 -5.33
N HIS A 575 48.89 8.63 -4.64
CA HIS A 575 48.76 9.99 -4.14
C HIS A 575 48.95 9.90 -2.64
N ALA A 576 50.16 10.19 -2.14
CA ALA A 576 50.65 9.74 -0.84
C ALA A 576 49.87 10.23 0.41
N TYR A 577 48.85 11.03 0.20
CA TYR A 577 48.23 11.81 1.25
C TYR A 577 46.71 12.08 1.01
N ASP A 578 46.07 11.39 0.05
CA ASP A 578 44.60 11.46 -0.07
C ASP A 578 43.99 10.51 0.96
N TYR A 579 43.59 11.04 2.12
CA TYR A 579 42.98 10.25 3.21
C TYR A 579 41.66 9.57 2.82
N THR A 580 41.06 9.92 1.68
CA THR A 580 39.90 9.19 1.17
C THR A 580 40.37 7.89 0.53
N ASN A 581 40.27 6.77 1.26
CA ASN A 581 40.46 5.46 0.64
C ASN A 581 39.38 5.27 -0.44
N GLY A 582 39.71 5.62 -1.69
CA GLY A 582 38.82 5.53 -2.84
C GLY A 582 38.70 4.10 -3.38
N ASN A 583 39.54 3.16 -2.92
CA ASN A 583 39.53 1.77 -3.35
C ASN A 583 39.09 0.86 -2.21
N TYR A 584 37.80 0.52 -2.19
CA TYR A 584 37.24 -0.29 -1.11
C TYR A 584 36.18 -1.26 -1.61
N GLU A 585 35.93 -2.25 -0.78
CA GLU A 585 34.80 -3.16 -0.85
C GLU A 585 34.09 -3.11 0.49
N LYS A 586 32.77 -3.04 0.44
CA LYS A 586 31.90 -2.97 1.60
C LYS A 586 30.79 -4.00 1.43
N HIS A 587 30.66 -4.84 2.45
CA HIS A 587 29.60 -5.82 2.59
C HIS A 587 28.73 -5.40 3.76
N SER A 588 27.42 -5.27 3.55
CA SER A 588 26.47 -5.09 4.63
C SER A 588 25.38 -6.14 4.59
N VAL A 589 25.03 -6.69 5.74
CA VAL A 589 23.92 -7.62 5.91
C VAL A 589 22.98 -7.05 6.95
N LEU A 590 21.67 -7.13 6.70
CA LEU A 590 20.63 -6.71 7.65
C LEU A 590 19.52 -7.76 7.66
N LEU A 591 19.12 -8.20 8.85
CA LEU A 591 17.91 -8.98 9.06
C LEU A 591 16.92 -8.10 9.83
N GLN A 592 15.77 -7.79 9.23
CA GLN A 592 14.83 -6.81 9.74
C GLN A 592 13.43 -7.40 9.91
N LEU A 593 12.88 -7.27 11.12
CA LEU A 593 11.47 -7.52 11.39
C LEU A 593 10.71 -6.20 11.21
N GLU A 594 9.68 -6.22 10.37
CA GLU A 594 8.82 -5.08 10.04
C GLU A 594 7.38 -5.42 10.42
N ALA A 595 6.67 -4.45 10.99
CA ALA A 595 5.22 -4.45 11.15
C ALA A 595 4.64 -3.33 10.28
N VAL A 596 3.60 -3.62 9.51
CA VAL A 596 2.87 -2.63 8.70
C VAL A 596 1.38 -2.69 9.06
N TRP A 597 0.83 -1.57 9.49
CA TRP A 597 -0.57 -1.40 9.87
C TRP A 597 -1.33 -0.57 8.84
#